data_AF-C2E5R9-F1
#
_entry.id   AF-C2E5R9-F1
#
_cell.length_a   1.000
_cell.length_b   1.000
_cell.length_c   1.000
_cell.angle_alpha   90.00
_cell.angle_beta   90.00
_cell.angle_gamma   90.00
#
_symmetry.space_group_name_H-M   'P 1'
#
loop_
_entity.id
_entity.type
_entity.pdbx_description
1 polymer ?
#
loop_
_entity_poly.entity_id
_entity_poly.type
_entity_poly.pdbx_seq_one_letter_code
_entity_poly.pdbx_strand_id
1 'polypeptide(L)' 'MALELHTTVFESKIREAIAVKEAQNNFQSIFEYEPRGKVTEDIEAFINEFLTKEK' A
#
# COMPACT_ATOMS: atom_id res chain seq x y z
N MET A 1 16.89 10.28 -9.95
CA MET A 1 16.52 9.68 -8.66
C MET A 1 16.26 8.17 -8.72
N ALA A 2 15.21 7.63 -9.36
CA ALA A 2 14.99 6.16 -9.41
C ALA A 2 15.89 5.44 -10.43
N LEU A 3 16.02 5.99 -11.64
CA LEU A 3 16.88 5.44 -12.70
C LEU A 3 18.35 5.34 -12.31
N GLU A 4 18.81 6.27 -11.48
CA GLU A 4 20.22 6.34 -11.00
C GLU A 4 20.51 5.28 -9.94
N LEU A 5 19.48 4.78 -9.26
CA LEU A 5 19.58 3.75 -8.23
C LEU A 5 19.30 2.34 -8.77
N HIS A 6 19.10 2.20 -10.08
CA HIS A 6 18.63 0.95 -10.72
C HIS A 6 17.34 0.41 -10.08
N THR A 7 16.45 1.29 -9.61
CA THR A 7 15.17 0.93 -9.02
C THR A 7 14.01 1.40 -9.90
N THR A 8 12.87 0.71 -9.78
CA THR A 8 11.62 1.08 -10.44
C THR A 8 10.66 1.70 -9.43
N VAL A 9 9.82 2.60 -9.91
CA VAL A 9 8.75 3.21 -9.10
C VAL A 9 7.44 2.49 -9.44
N PHE A 10 6.68 2.14 -8.40
CA PHE A 10 5.34 1.58 -8.57
C PHE A 10 4.36 2.67 -9.01
N GLU A 11 3.39 2.30 -9.83
CA GLU A 11 2.34 3.21 -10.30
C GLU A 11 1.26 3.40 -9.23
N SER A 12 1.01 2.36 -8.43
CA SER A 12 0.07 2.37 -7.32
C SER A 12 0.53 3.36 -6.25
N LYS A 13 -0.37 4.26 -5.87
CA LYS A 13 -0.12 5.28 -4.85
C LYS A 13 -0.89 4.93 -3.59
N ILE A 14 -0.18 4.89 -2.47
CA ILE A 14 -0.78 4.72 -1.16
C ILE A 14 -0.99 6.11 -0.57
N ARG A 15 -2.25 6.50 -0.36
CA ARG A 15 -2.57 7.80 0.26
C ARG A 15 -2.25 7.82 1.74
N GLU A 16 -1.94 8.99 2.28
CA GLU A 16 -1.88 9.16 3.73
C GLU A 16 -3.29 9.08 4.33
N ALA A 17 -3.47 8.22 5.33
CA ALA A 17 -4.74 8.02 6.01
C ALA A 17 -4.55 7.88 7.53
N ILE A 18 -5.47 8.46 8.30
CA ILE A 18 -5.49 8.34 9.77
C ILE A 18 -5.66 6.88 10.19
N ALA A 19 -6.51 6.14 9.47
CA ALA A 19 -6.77 4.72 9.72
C ALA A 19 -5.50 3.85 9.69
N VAL A 20 -4.50 4.19 8.87
CA VAL A 20 -3.21 3.46 8.87
C VAL A 20 -2.49 3.65 10.19
N LYS A 21 -2.46 4.87 10.73
CA LYS A 21 -1.83 5.19 12.01
C LYS A 21 -2.56 4.51 13.17
N GLU A 22 -3.89 4.50 13.12
CA GLU A 22 -4.73 3.85 14.14
C GLU A 22 -4.60 2.32 14.09
N ALA A 23 -4.64 1.72 12.90
CA ALA A 23 -4.44 0.28 12.70
C ALA A 23 -3.06 -0.17 13.23
N GLN A 24 -2.00 0.58 12.92
CA GLN A 24 -0.65 0.31 13.43
C GLN A 24 -0.59 0.39 14.96
N ASN A 25 -1.21 1.41 15.56
CA ASN A 25 -1.26 1.57 17.02
C ASN A 25 -2.04 0.43 17.71
N ASN A 26 -3.04 -0.11 17.02
CA ASN A 26 -3.84 -1.24 17.51
C ASN A 26 -3.20 -2.61 17.20
N PHE A 27 -2.02 -2.64 16.57
CA PHE A 27 -1.36 -3.87 16.09
C PHE A 27 -2.28 -4.71 15.18
N GLN A 28 -3.10 -4.04 14.39
CA GLN A 28 -4.07 -4.65 13.49
C GLN A 28 -3.71 -4.38 12.04
N SER A 29 -4.05 -5.32 11.17
CA SER A 29 -3.94 -5.13 9.74
C SER A 29 -4.94 -4.07 9.27
N ILE A 30 -4.56 -3.26 8.28
CA ILE A 30 -5.50 -2.30 7.67
C ILE A 30 -6.69 -3.00 7.01
N PHE A 31 -6.50 -4.23 6.54
CA PHE A 31 -7.55 -5.09 5.99
C PHE A 31 -8.58 -5.51 7.05
N GLU A 32 -8.17 -5.58 8.31
CA GLU A 32 -9.05 -5.92 9.44
C GLU A 32 -9.66 -4.66 10.06
N TYR A 33 -8.87 -3.60 10.19
CA TYR A 33 -9.27 -2.35 10.83
C TYR A 33 -10.24 -1.53 9.96
N GLU A 34 -9.96 -1.40 8.66
CA GLU A 34 -10.80 -0.66 7.71
C GLU A 34 -10.95 -1.43 6.38
N PRO A 35 -11.67 -2.58 6.35
CA PRO A 35 -11.75 -3.45 5.17
C PRO A 35 -12.34 -2.80 3.91
N ARG A 36 -13.10 -1.71 4.06
CA ARG A 36 -13.75 -0.96 2.96
C ARG A 36 -13.18 0.45 2.80
N GLY A 37 -12.02 0.70 3.38
CA GLY A 37 -11.33 1.98 3.32
C GLY A 37 -10.68 2.19 1.95
N LYS A 38 -10.66 3.44 1.49
CA LYS A 38 -9.94 3.79 0.25
C LYS A 38 -8.44 3.51 0.34
N VAL A 39 -7.88 3.58 1.54
CA VAL A 39 -6.47 3.24 1.77
C VAL A 39 -6.23 1.73 1.67
N THR A 40 -7.21 0.91 2.02
CA THR A 40 -7.17 -0.54 1.85
C THR A 40 -7.18 -0.90 0.37
N GLU A 41 -8.06 -0.26 -0.41
CA GLU A 41 -8.07 -0.41 -1.89
C GLU A 41 -6.72 -0.02 -2.52
N ASP A 42 -6.09 1.08 -2.06
CA ASP A 42 -4.77 1.48 -2.56
C ASP A 42 -3.69 0.42 -2.27
N ILE A 43 -3.74 -0.21 -1.09
CA ILE A 43 -2.78 -1.24 -0.69
C ILE A 43 -3.04 -2.53 -1.48
N GLU A 44 -4.30 -2.89 -1.74
CA GLU A 44 -4.64 -4.01 -2.64
C GLU A 44 -4.10 -3.77 -4.06
N ALA A 45 -4.28 -2.56 -4.59
CA ALA A 45 -3.76 -2.19 -5.90
C ALA A 45 -2.23 -2.34 -5.97
N PHE A 46 -1.52 -1.86 -4.93
CA PHE A 46 -0.08 -2.03 -4.82
C PHE A 46 0.34 -3.50 -4.76
N ILE A 47 -0.33 -4.32 -3.94
CA ILE A 47 -0.02 -5.76 -3.83
C ILE A 47 -0.22 -6.45 -5.19
N ASN A 48 -1.31 -6.15 -5.89
CA ASN A 48 -1.58 -6.71 -7.21
C ASN A 48 -0.52 -6.30 -8.23
N GLU A 49 -0.10 -5.03 -8.24
CA GLU A 49 0.99 -4.55 -9.09
C GLU A 49 2.31 -5.26 -8.78
N PHE A 50 2.66 -5.38 -7.50
CA PHE A 50 3.88 -6.04 -7.04
C PHE A 50 3.93 -7.51 -7.50
N LEU A 51 2.87 -8.27 -7.25
CA LEU A 51 2.79 -9.69 -7.64
C LEU A 51 2.75 -9.90 -9.16
N THR A 52 2.28 -8.91 -9.92
CA THR A 52 2.26 -8.97 -11.39
C THR A 52 3.63 -8.65 -11.99
N LYS A 53 4.38 -7.71 -11.40
CA LYS A 53 5.72 -7.31 -11.86
C LYS A 53 6.83 -8.31 -11.53
N GLU A 54 6.63 -9.20 -10.55
CA GLU A 54 7.58 -10.27 -10.19
C GLU A 54 7.52 -11.51 -11.12
N LYS A 55 6.69 -11.49 -12.19
CA LYS A 55 6.65 -12.54 -13.23
C LYS A 55 7.51 -12.19 -14.43
#